data_AF-A0A3D1TIE4-F1
#
_entry.id   AF-A0A3D1TIE4-F1
#
_cell.length_a   1.000
_cell.length_b   1.000
_cell.length_c   1.000
_cell.angle_alpha   90.00
_cell.angle_beta   90.00
_cell.angle_gamma   90.00
#
_symmetry.space_group_name_H-M   'P 1'
#
loop_
_entity.id
_entity.type
_entity.pdbx_description
1 polymer ?
#
loop_
_entity_poly.entity_id
_entity_poly.type
_entity_poly.pdbx_seq_one_letter_code
_entity_poly.pdbx_strand_id
1 'polypeptide(L)' 'NRRAVMVSKGLERHGIWAPPIRPPTVPVGTARLRLSITLDHSESDLERAAEVIGRVLKRDVEGI' A
#
# COMPACT_ATOMS: atom_id res chain seq x y z
N ASN A 1 -11.90 -1.85 5.38
CA ASN A 1 -10.98 -2.14 6.53
C ASN A 1 -10.06 -3.31 6.20
N ARG A 2 -10.56 -4.56 6.08
CA ARG A 2 -9.74 -5.75 5.78
C ARG A 2 -8.84 -5.59 4.55
N ARG A 3 -9.38 -5.07 3.45
CA ARG A 3 -8.64 -4.78 2.21
C ARG A 3 -7.34 -3.99 2.44
N ALA A 4 -7.40 -2.89 3.20
CA ALA A 4 -6.23 -2.06 3.47
C ALA A 4 -5.13 -2.85 4.22
N VAL A 5 -5.51 -3.73 5.15
CA VAL A 5 -4.55 -4.59 5.87
C VAL A 5 -3.96 -5.65 4.95
N MET A 6 -4.76 -6.28 4.09
CA MET A 6 -4.29 -7.31 3.16
C MET A 6 -3.30 -6.73 2.15
N VAL A 7 -3.65 -5.60 1.53
CA VAL A 7 -2.76 -4.89 0.59
C VAL A 7 -1.48 -4.45 1.30
N SER A 8 -1.57 -3.86 2.50
CA SER A 8 -0.40 -3.45 3.27
C SER A 8 0.58 -4.60 3.52
N LYS A 9 0.09 -5.77 3.97
CA LYS A 9 0.91 -6.98 4.12
C LYS A 9 1.49 -7.48 2.79
N GLY A 10 0.75 -7.32 1.69
CA GLY A 10 1.22 -7.66 0.35
C GLY A 10 2.41 -6.81 -0.07
N LEU A 11 2.32 -5.49 0.15
CA LEU A 11 3.39 -4.54 -0.13
C LEU A 11 4.62 -4.79 0.74
N GLU A 12 4.41 -5.08 2.02
CA GLU A 12 5.50 -5.39 2.97
C GLU A 12 6.34 -6.58 2.51
N ARG A 13 5.71 -7.65 1.99
CA ARG A 13 6.43 -8.82 1.41
C ARG A 13 7.28 -8.48 0.19
N HIS A 14 7.01 -7.35 -0.47
CA HIS A 14 7.78 -6.84 -1.59
C HIS A 14 8.73 -5.69 -1.21
N GLY A 15 8.94 -5.48 0.10
CA GLY A 15 9.85 -4.47 0.64
C GLY A 15 9.29 -3.05 0.64
N ILE A 16 7.98 -2.87 0.53
CA ILE A 16 7.33 -1.55 0.57
C ILE A 16 6.55 -1.42 1.87
N TRP A 17 6.98 -0.48 2.72
CA TRP A 17 6.28 -0.16 3.95
C TRP A 17 5.17 0.87 3.69
N ALA A 18 3.92 0.42 3.69
CA ALA A 18 2.75 1.27 3.51
C ALA A 18 1.69 0.93 4.58
N PRO A 19 1.77 1.52 5.79
CA PRO A 19 0.88 1.16 6.89
C PRO A 19 -0.57 1.56 6.60
N PRO A 20 -1.56 0.74 6.98
CA PRO A 20 -2.97 1.07 6.77
C PRO A 20 -3.45 2.03 7.86
N ILE A 21 -4.08 3.13 7.44
CA ILE A 21 -4.86 4.01 8.30
C ILE A 21 -6.32 3.57 8.23
N ARG A 22 -6.93 3.27 9.38
CA ARG A 22 -8.26 2.65 9.48
C ARG A 22 -9.06 3.26 10.65
N PRO A 23 -10.38 3.03 10.73
CA PRO A 23 -11.16 3.45 11.90
C PRO A 23 -10.57 2.94 13.22
N PRO A 24 -10.67 3.72 14.32
CA PRO A 24 -11.40 4.99 14.45
C PRO A 24 -10.66 6.22 13.91
N THR A 25 -9.40 6.09 13.49
CA THR A 25 -8.56 7.23 13.05
C THR A 25 -9.08 7.90 11.77
N VAL A 26 -9.79 7.16 10.92
CA VAL A 26 -10.48 7.70 9.73
C VAL A 26 -11.93 7.19 9.68
N PRO A 27 -12.85 7.89 8.99
CA PRO A 27 -14.23 7.43 8.86
C PRO A 27 -14.37 6.01 8.32
N VAL A 28 -15.43 5.31 8.74
CA VAL A 28 -15.78 3.99 8.24
C VAL A 28 -15.90 4.03 6.70
N GLY A 29 -15.40 3.00 6.03
CA GLY A 29 -15.36 2.94 4.56
C GLY A 29 -14.17 3.66 3.91
N THR A 30 -13.43 4.50 4.65
CA THR A 30 -12.34 5.34 4.09
C THR A 30 -10.92 4.89 4.50
N ALA A 31 -10.77 3.62 4.86
CA ALA A 31 -9.47 3.05 5.18
C ALA A 31 -8.52 3.18 3.97
N ARG A 32 -7.31 3.65 4.20
CA ARG A 32 -6.33 4.01 3.15
C ARG A 32 -4.93 3.60 3.57
N LEU A 33 -3.99 3.54 2.63
CA LEU A 33 -2.57 3.33 2.95
C LEU A 33 -1.86 4.67 3.06
N ARG A 34 -0.88 4.77 3.96
CA ARG A 34 0.02 5.91 4.05
C ARG A 34 1.32 5.61 3.34
N LEU A 35 1.69 6.46 2.39
CA LEU A 35 3.02 6.47 1.78
C LEU A 35 3.73 7.74 2.24
N SER A 36 5.01 7.62 2.58
CA SER A 36 5.85 8.73 3.02
C SER A 36 7.05 8.81 2.10
N ILE A 37 7.07 9.84 1.26
CA ILE A 37 8.17 10.08 0.31
C ILE A 37 9.16 11.05 0.97
N THR A 38 10.44 10.78 0.78
CA THR A 38 11.55 11.60 1.29
C THR A 38 12.55 11.86 0.16
N LEU A 39 13.45 12.82 0.34
CA LEU A 39 14.53 13.12 -0.62
C LEU A 39 15.55 11.97 -0.79
N ASP A 40 15.51 10.96 0.09
CA ASP A 40 16.40 9.79 0.03
C ASP A 40 15.94 8.77 -1.03
N HIS A 41 14.73 8.90 -1.56
CA HIS A 41 14.23 8.02 -2.62
C HIS A 41 14.78 8.48 -3.98
N SER A 42 15.35 7.55 -4.73
CA SER A 42 15.68 7.77 -6.14
C SER A 42 14.42 7.66 -7.01
N GLU A 43 14.50 8.16 -8.26
CA GLU A 43 13.45 7.97 -9.26
C GLU A 43 13.13 6.48 -9.46
N SER A 44 14.17 5.64 -9.52
CA SER A 44 14.01 4.18 -9.66
C SER A 44 13.30 3.52 -8.47
N ASP A 45 13.45 4.05 -7.26
CA ASP A 45 12.70 3.57 -6.09
C ASP A 45 11.20 3.86 -6.24
N LEU A 46 10.86 5.03 -6.76
CA LEU A 46 9.47 5.46 -6.97
C LEU A 46 8.82 4.68 -8.10
N GLU A 47 9.52 4.44 -9.20
CA GLU A 47 9.05 3.60 -10.31
C GLU A 47 8.77 2.17 -9.84
N ARG A 48 9.75 1.54 -9.18
CA ARG A 48 9.59 0.21 -8.59
C ARG A 48 8.41 0.17 -7.62
N ALA A 49 8.28 1.20 -6.77
CA ALA A 49 7.19 1.27 -5.80
C ALA A 49 5.82 1.32 -6.51
N ALA A 50 5.67 2.16 -7.54
CA ALA A 50 4.44 2.27 -8.31
C ALA A 50 4.07 0.94 -9.00
N GLU A 51 5.05 0.26 -9.62
CA GLU A 51 4.83 -1.04 -10.27
C GLU A 51 4.36 -2.11 -9.29
N VAL A 52 5.05 -2.25 -8.16
CA VAL A 52 4.71 -3.23 -7.12
C VAL A 52 3.34 -2.93 -6.52
N ILE A 53 3.03 -1.65 -6.26
CA ILE A 53 1.71 -1.24 -5.77
C ILE A 53 0.62 -1.64 -6.76
N GLY A 54 0.81 -1.35 -8.05
CA GLY A 54 -0.14 -1.74 -9.09
C GLY A 54 -0.33 -3.26 -9.14
N ARG A 55 0.75 -4.05 -9.04
CA ARG A 55 0.70 -5.51 -9.05
C ARG A 55 -0.05 -6.09 -7.85
N VAL A 56 0.23 -5.60 -6.64
CA VAL A 56 -0.44 -6.08 -5.42
C VAL A 56 -1.92 -5.72 -5.44
N LEU A 57 -2.28 -4.51 -5.90
CA LEU A 57 -3.68 -4.09 -6.01
C LEU A 57 -4.47 -4.93 -7.02
N LYS A 58 -3.88 -5.29 -8.16
CA LYS A 58 -4.53 -6.17 -9.14
C LYS A 58 -4.84 -7.54 -8.56
N ARG A 59 -3.88 -8.15 -7.85
CA ARG A 59 -4.06 -9.46 -7.18
C ARG A 59 -5.17 -9.43 -6.12
N ASP A 60 -5.25 -8.35 -5.33
CA ASP A 60 -6.32 -8.15 -4.35
C ASP A 60 -7.70 -8.02 -5.01
N VAL A 61 -7.79 -7.39 -6.18
CA VAL A 61 -9.04 -7.28 -6.96
C VAL A 61 -9.42 -8.61 -7.62
N GLU A 62 -8.44 -9.38 -8.07
CA GLU A 62 -8.63 -10.66 -8.75
C GLU A 62 -8.91 -11.84 -7.79
N GLY A 63 -8.78 -11.64 -6.47
CA GLY A 63 -9.23 -12.61 -5.46
C GLY A 63 -8.41 -13.89 -5.37
N ILE A 64 -7.16 -13.88 -5.85
CA ILE A 64 -6.20 -15.00 -5.77
C ILE A 64 -5.36 -14.91 -4.50
#